data_AF-A0A3P7RCT1-F1
#
_entry.id   AF-A0A3P7RCT1-F1
#
_cell.length_a   1.000
_cell.length_b   1.000
_cell.length_c   1.000
_cell.angle_alpha   90.00
_cell.angle_beta   90.00
_cell.angle_gamma   90.00
#
_symmetry.space_group_name_H-M   'P 1'
#
loop_
_entity.id
_entity.type
_entity.pdbx_description
1 polymer ?
#
loop_
_entity_poly.entity_id
_entity_poly.type
_entity_poly.pdbx_seq_one_letter_code
_entity_poly.pdbx_strand_id
1 'polypeptide(L)'
;MTLSGDHGGDSEPELDAAVLFFSPRGFPLLRQFAPNDTPSMAQIDIVPTLAALSGVPIPYSNLGVIEPGILGSYRHLRSAATSNFKQVCSLGRFKSVRIFLLSLASC
;
A
#
# COMPACT_ATOMS: atom_id res chain seq x y z
N MET A 1 -10.49 -16.51 17.09
CA MET A 1 -10.99 -16.61 18.47
C MET A 1 -10.69 -18.00 18.96
N THR A 2 -9.71 -18.16 19.84
CA THR A 2 -9.60 -19.38 20.64
C THR A 2 -10.86 -19.58 21.49
N LEU A 3 -11.09 -20.81 21.98
CA LEU A 3 -12.17 -21.10 22.94
C LEU A 3 -12.06 -20.28 24.24
N SER A 4 -10.87 -19.78 24.56
CA SER A 4 -10.58 -18.89 25.70
C SER A 4 -10.82 -17.41 25.41
N GLY A 5 -11.17 -17.03 24.18
CA GLY A 5 -11.42 -15.63 23.80
C GLY A 5 -10.17 -14.80 23.55
N ASP A 6 -9.01 -15.44 23.36
CA ASP A 6 -7.78 -14.77 22.95
C ASP A 6 -7.76 -14.50 21.43
N HIS A 7 -6.91 -13.57 21.02
CA HIS A 7 -6.72 -13.11 19.64
C HIS A 7 -5.23 -12.89 19.33
N GLY A 8 -4.39 -13.90 19.63
CA GLY A 8 -2.95 -13.87 19.42
C GLY A 8 -2.50 -13.97 17.96
N GLY A 9 -3.37 -14.41 17.06
CA GLY A 9 -3.05 -14.61 15.63
C GLY A 9 -2.53 -16.01 15.32
N ASP A 10 -2.82 -17.00 16.18
CA ASP A 10 -2.31 -18.36 16.07
C ASP A 10 -3.26 -19.29 15.29
N SER A 11 -4.47 -18.83 14.98
CA SER A 11 -5.49 -19.62 14.29
C SER A 11 -6.13 -18.87 13.13
N GLU A 12 -6.63 -19.60 12.13
CA GLU A 12 -7.33 -19.02 10.96
C GLU A 12 -8.42 -18.00 11.34
N PRO A 13 -9.29 -18.25 12.35
CA PRO A 13 -10.31 -17.27 12.74
C PRO A 13 -9.75 -16.04 13.49
N GLU A 14 -8.43 -15.93 13.68
CA GLU A 14 -7.74 -14.76 14.22
C GLU A 14 -7.00 -13.97 13.16
N LEU A 15 -6.61 -14.63 12.05
CA LEU A 15 -5.90 -14.01 10.94
C LEU A 15 -6.86 -13.40 9.92
N ASP A 16 -8.08 -13.92 9.82
CA ASP A 16 -9.09 -13.44 8.90
C ASP A 16 -9.96 -12.31 9.49
N ALA A 17 -10.09 -11.25 8.72
CA ALA A 17 -11.00 -10.14 9.01
C ALA A 17 -11.70 -9.65 7.73
N ALA A 18 -12.96 -9.23 7.88
CA ALA A 18 -13.68 -8.59 6.80
C ALA A 18 -13.17 -7.15 6.61
N VAL A 19 -12.95 -6.74 5.35
CA VAL A 19 -12.67 -5.36 4.97
C VAL A 19 -13.74 -4.85 4.03
N LEU A 20 -14.24 -3.64 4.27
CA LEU A 20 -15.21 -2.96 3.41
C LEU A 20 -14.64 -1.65 2.89
N PHE A 21 -14.48 -1.57 1.57
CA PHE A 21 -14.18 -0.31 0.89
C PHE A 21 -15.48 0.29 0.36
N PHE A 22 -15.76 1.53 0.73
CA PHE A 22 -16.95 2.25 0.30
C PHE A 22 -16.58 3.60 -0.32
N SER A 23 -17.21 3.92 -1.44
CA SER A 23 -17.12 5.21 -2.12
C SER A 23 -18.52 5.60 -2.59
N PRO A 24 -19.06 6.77 -2.19
CA PRO A 24 -20.36 7.25 -2.70
C PRO A 24 -20.40 7.39 -4.22
N ARG A 25 -19.23 7.56 -4.86
CA ARG A 25 -19.09 7.68 -6.32
C ARG A 25 -18.71 6.36 -7.00
N GLY A 26 -18.62 5.28 -6.23
CA GLY A 26 -18.11 3.98 -6.69
C GLY A 26 -16.59 3.94 -6.85
N PHE A 27 -16.06 2.75 -7.14
CA PHE A 27 -14.68 2.52 -7.54
C PHE A 27 -14.59 2.31 -9.05
N PRO A 28 -13.53 2.80 -9.73
CA PRO A 28 -13.46 2.87 -11.18
C PRO A 28 -13.43 1.52 -11.91
N LEU A 29 -13.10 0.41 -11.24
CA LEU A 29 -13.38 -0.95 -11.71
C LEU A 29 -13.49 -1.85 -10.48
N LEU A 30 -14.69 -2.22 -10.06
CA LEU A 30 -14.79 -3.47 -9.32
C LEU A 30 -14.54 -4.56 -10.35
N ARG A 31 -13.39 -5.22 -10.24
CA ARG A 31 -13.22 -6.54 -10.86
C ARG A 31 -14.46 -7.31 -10.44
N GLN A 32 -15.28 -7.71 -11.41
CA GLN A 32 -16.32 -8.68 -11.14
C GLN A 32 -15.53 -9.92 -10.74
N PHE A 33 -15.33 -10.11 -9.44
CA PHE A 33 -14.65 -11.29 -8.92
C PHE A 33 -15.30 -12.47 -9.63
N ALA A 34 -14.47 -13.40 -10.11
CA ALA A 34 -15.04 -14.59 -10.76
C ALA A 34 -16.07 -15.17 -9.78
N PRO A 35 -17.22 -15.69 -10.25
CA PRO A 35 -18.33 -16.07 -9.37
C PRO A 35 -17.97 -17.05 -8.24
N ASN A 36 -16.78 -17.67 -8.30
CA ASN A 36 -16.26 -18.62 -7.32
C ASN A 36 -15.01 -18.12 -6.56
N ASP A 37 -14.60 -16.87 -6.74
CA ASP A 37 -13.37 -16.32 -6.17
C ASP A 37 -13.76 -15.26 -5.14
N THR A 38 -13.61 -15.58 -3.85
CA THR A 38 -13.83 -14.60 -2.79
C THR A 38 -12.66 -13.61 -2.80
N PRO A 39 -12.88 -12.30 -3.00
CA PRO A 39 -11.83 -11.31 -2.84
C PRO A 39 -11.09 -11.49 -1.52
N SER A 40 -9.78 -11.65 -1.59
CA SER A 40 -8.89 -11.60 -0.44
C SER A 40 -7.87 -10.48 -0.64
N MET A 41 -7.45 -9.89 0.48
CA MET A 41 -6.46 -8.82 0.55
C MET A 41 -5.65 -9.06 1.81
N ALA A 42 -4.33 -8.94 1.75
CA ALA A 42 -3.52 -8.93 2.96
C ALA A 42 -3.70 -7.58 3.68
N GLN A 43 -3.76 -7.60 5.02
CA GLN A 43 -3.93 -6.37 5.81
C GLN A 43 -2.83 -5.32 5.53
N ILE A 44 -1.61 -5.77 5.22
CA ILE A 44 -0.47 -4.92 4.87
C ILE A 44 -0.67 -4.13 3.56
N ASP A 45 -1.55 -4.60 2.68
CA ASP A 45 -1.84 -3.99 1.37
C ASP A 45 -2.81 -2.81 1.47
N ILE A 46 -3.51 -2.66 2.62
CA ILE A 46 -4.46 -1.57 2.86
C ILE A 46 -3.76 -0.22 2.76
N VAL A 47 -2.59 -0.07 3.40
CA VAL A 47 -1.85 1.20 3.46
C VAL A 47 -1.40 1.68 2.07
N PRO A 48 -0.65 0.90 1.26
CA PRO A 48 -0.23 1.35 -0.07
C PRO A 48 -1.42 1.57 -1.01
N THR A 49 -2.52 0.81 -0.86
CA THR A 49 -3.75 1.00 -1.64
C THR A 49 -4.42 2.34 -1.34
N LEU A 50 -4.61 2.67 -0.06
CA LEU A 50 -5.19 3.97 0.34
C LEU A 50 -4.29 5.14 -0.04
N ALA A 51 -2.97 4.99 0.08
CA ALA A 51 -2.02 6.02 -0.35
C ALA A 51 -2.16 6.30 -1.86
N ALA A 52 -2.23 5.24 -2.68
CA ALA A 52 -2.40 5.35 -4.11
C ALA A 52 -3.76 5.98 -4.52
N LEU A 53 -4.85 5.67 -3.80
CA LEU A 53 -6.17 6.29 -4.02
C LEU A 53 -6.20 7.78 -3.66
N SER A 54 -5.54 8.16 -2.57
CA SER A 54 -5.56 9.54 -2.05
C SER A 54 -4.49 10.45 -2.66
N GLY A 55 -3.59 9.89 -3.49
CA GLY A 55 -2.51 10.64 -4.13
C GLY A 55 -1.39 11.05 -3.18
N VAL A 56 -1.35 10.50 -1.97
CA VAL A 56 -0.23 10.71 -1.03
C VAL A 56 0.88 9.70 -1.29
N PRO A 57 2.15 10.02 -0.98
CA PRO A 57 3.23 9.04 -1.11
C PRO A 57 3.03 7.83 -0.19
N ILE A 58 3.45 6.65 -0.66
CA ILE A 58 3.39 5.42 0.14
C ILE A 58 4.39 5.53 1.31
N PRO A 59 4.02 5.17 2.55
CA PRO A 59 4.95 5.21 3.68
C PRO A 59 6.23 4.40 3.41
N TYR A 60 7.37 4.93 3.82
CA TYR A 60 8.66 4.25 3.66
C TYR A 60 8.67 2.89 4.39
N SER A 61 9.39 1.92 3.83
CA SER A 61 9.44 0.53 4.33
C SER A 61 8.09 -0.19 4.39
N ASN A 62 7.08 0.28 3.67
CA ASN A 62 5.87 -0.49 3.48
C ASN A 62 6.18 -1.79 2.71
N LEU A 63 5.69 -2.92 3.21
CA LEU A 63 5.90 -4.25 2.62
C LEU A 63 4.74 -4.72 1.75
N GLY A 64 3.62 -4.01 1.80
CA GLY A 64 2.41 -4.34 1.05
C GLY A 64 2.51 -3.91 -0.40
N VAL A 65 1.55 -4.39 -1.18
CA VAL A 65 1.35 -4.05 -2.59
C VAL A 65 0.03 -3.30 -2.76
N ILE A 66 -0.08 -2.53 -3.84
CA ILE A 66 -1.34 -1.84 -4.17
C ILE A 66 -2.34 -2.89 -4.69
N GLU A 67 -3.55 -2.92 -4.13
CA GLU A 67 -4.64 -3.78 -4.61
C GLU A 67 -5.21 -3.24 -5.93
N PRO A 68 -4.91 -3.88 -7.07
CA PRO A 68 -5.31 -3.36 -8.38
C PRO A 68 -6.83 -3.34 -8.58
N GLY A 69 -7.57 -4.23 -7.92
CA GLY A 69 -9.02 -4.33 -7.98
C GLY A 69 -9.75 -3.11 -7.40
N ILE A 70 -9.06 -2.25 -6.64
CA ILE A 70 -9.64 -1.02 -6.07
C ILE A 70 -9.25 0.21 -6.90
N LEU A 71 -8.02 0.25 -7.43
CA LEU A 71 -7.51 1.41 -8.21
C LEU A 71 -8.03 1.49 -9.64
N GLY A 72 -8.41 0.35 -10.20
CA GLY A 72 -9.10 0.18 -11.47
C GLY A 72 -8.34 0.58 -12.75
N SER A 73 -7.25 1.36 -12.71
CA SER A 73 -6.51 1.70 -13.94
C SER A 73 -5.00 1.65 -13.78
N TYR A 74 -4.34 1.20 -14.86
CA TYR A 74 -2.89 1.22 -14.99
C TYR A 74 -2.30 2.64 -14.86
N ARG A 75 -3.07 3.68 -15.20
CA ARG A 75 -2.64 5.08 -15.03
C ARG A 75 -2.49 5.45 -13.55
N HIS A 76 -3.44 5.06 -12.70
CA HIS A 76 -3.36 5.33 -11.27
C HIS A 76 -2.21 4.56 -10.62
N LEU A 77 -2.02 3.28 -10.99
CA LEU A 77 -0.89 2.48 -10.55
C LEU A 77 0.46 3.12 -10.95
N ARG A 78 0.59 3.56 -12.20
CA ARG A 78 1.79 4.24 -12.68
C ARG A 78 2.06 5.55 -11.93
N SER A 79 1.01 6.33 -11.66
CA SER A 79 1.11 7.57 -10.87
C SER A 79 1.64 7.28 -9.46
N ALA A 80 1.04 6.31 -8.76
CA ALA A 80 1.47 5.89 -7.42
C ALA A 80 2.91 5.38 -7.41
N ALA A 81 3.29 4.53 -8.37
CA ALA A 81 4.65 4.04 -8.52
C ALA A 81 5.66 5.18 -8.78
N THR A 82 5.27 6.16 -9.60
CA THR A 82 6.12 7.33 -9.89
C THR A 82 6.30 8.21 -8.66
N SER A 83 5.24 8.45 -7.89
CA SER A 83 5.31 9.22 -6.64
C SER A 83 6.16 8.52 -5.58
N ASN A 84 6.01 7.19 -5.45
CA ASN A 84 6.86 6.38 -4.57
C ASN A 84 8.34 6.43 -5.01
N PHE A 85 8.62 6.29 -6.30
CA PHE A 85 9.98 6.41 -6.84
C PHE A 85 10.61 7.77 -6.51
N LYS A 86 9.86 8.87 -6.70
CA LYS A 86 10.31 10.22 -6.32
C LYS A 86 10.66 10.34 -4.84
N GLN A 87 9.87 9.72 -3.96
CA GLN A 87 10.14 9.70 -2.51
C GLN A 87 11.40 8.90 -2.17
N VAL A 88 11.61 7.73 -2.79
CA VAL A 88 12.85 6.96 -2.61
C VAL A 88 14.07 7.75 -3.07
N CYS A 89 13.97 8.41 -4.23
CA CYS A 89 15.04 9.27 -4.75
C CYS A 89 15.32 10.49 -3.84
N SER A 90 14.28 11.14 -3.29
CA SER A 90 14.47 12.29 -2.40
C SER A 90 15.14 11.90 -1.08
N LEU A 91 14.80 10.73 -0.53
CA LEU A 91 15.45 10.17 0.66
C LEU A 91 16.92 9.80 0.40
N GLY A 92 17.24 9.26 -0.78
CA GLY A 92 18.62 9.01 -1.21
C GLY A 92 19.47 10.27 -1.22
N ARG A 93 18.89 11.40 -1.66
CA ARG A 93 19.58 12.71 -1.63
C ARG A 93 19.81 13.21 -0.20
N PHE A 94 18.88 12.99 0.74
CA PHE A 94 19.07 13.38 2.15
C PHE A 94 20.15 12.57 2.86
N LYS A 95 20.32 11.27 2.54
CA LYS A 95 21.38 10.44 3.13
C LYS A 95 22.77 10.79 2.60
N SER A 96 22.91 11.13 1.32
CA SER A 96 24.21 11.60 0.79
C SER A 96 24.63 12.97 1.33
N VAL A 97 23.70 13.89 1.61
CA VAL A 97 24.05 15.23 2.12
C VAL A 97 24.47 15.21 3.60
N ARG A 98 24.08 14.19 4.39
CA ARG A 98 24.47 14.09 5.81
C ARG A 98 25.81 13.37 6.07
N ILE A 99 26.37 12.70 5.07
CA ILE A 99 27.73 12.12 5.13
C ILE A 99 28.78 13.03 4.48
N PHE A 100 28.36 13.99 3.65
CA PHE A 100 29.25 14.96 2.98
C PHE A 100 29.14 16.37 3.57
N LEU A 101 29.30 16.52 4.88
CA LEU A 101 29.68 17.81 5.47
C LEU A 101 31.19 17.96 5.69
N LEU A 102 31.99 17.10 5.03
CA LEU A 102 33.44 17.22 4.92
C LEU A 102 33.87 16.69 3.54
N SER A 103 33.66 17.49 2.49
CA SER A 103 34.58 17.65 1.34
C SER A 103 33.82 18.15 0.10
N LEU A 104 34.00 19.45 -0.15
CA LEU A 104 34.25 20.08 -1.45
C LEU A 104 33.31 19.80 -2.65
N ALA A 105 32.65 20.88 -3.06
CA ALA A 105 32.67 21.45 -4.42
C ALA A 105 32.23 20.61 -5.63
N SER A 106 31.28 21.22 -6.37
CA SER A 106 31.05 21.08 -7.81
C SER A 106 30.42 19.78 -8.33
N CYS A 107 29.11 19.83 -8.52
CA CYS A 107 28.49 19.68 -9.85
C CYS A 107 27.15 20.42 -9.88
#